data_AF-A0A7D5M7D9-F1
#
_entry.id   AF-A0A7D5M7D9-F1
#
_cell.length_a   1.000
_cell.length_b   1.000
_cell.length_c   1.000
_cell.angle_alpha   90.00
_cell.angle_beta   90.00
_cell.angle_gamma   90.00
#
_symmetry.space_group_name_H-M   'P 1'
#
loop_
_entity.id
_entity.type
_entity.pdbx_description
1 polymer ?
#
loop_
_entity_poly.entity_id
_entity_poly.type
_entity_poly.pdbx_seq_one_letter_code
_entity_poly.pdbx_strand_id
1 'polypeptide(L)'
;MKFLLVALAISMSISILSWSNVVTFADKDNDGVTDFFDNCIDNPNIDQTDFDSDSLGDECDSDDDNDGFSDEVDAFDNESSEWSDIDFDSIGDNKDDDDDNDGILDSLDFFDTDPTEWADFDFDGIGSTKDDDDDNDGILDIVDNDPTLSSEDLAIKYLQNIKDCAKMDDGSSRLLCYSNFFGVLAENEENNSDALELSIALSKLGAIDDCHFVSHEVGHVAFNKKPNVAENLIGMDGTMCRGGYFHGVLSAYFHDEQEKNKSLPSDYKVICNGLIGSSNYQDCVHGLGHGLVHYFGEDLGSSLEKCHDMSFYQNRLCMKGVMMQYTDNVLTRQGITSDAVSNLCNESKLDNVDFVECSMSIGTTLAFFTNHDLEEGSKSCKLIEDQQSQNYCLEGLRLEIQDSEKYEIKPLTEDIREKFQPQFIEGTSKIIDIQSPAVISDFQFIPKVNMISFSIDRPQYVVMYIPSEFVTSKMVVTVNGQIPRDLSAKNNVLGEDIAMIRFVPNDAGLVMITPLS
;
A
#
# COMPACT_ATOMS: atom_id res chain seq x y z
N MET A 1 -24.85 113.20 -2.92
CA MET A 1 -24.72 113.71 -4.31
C MET A 1 -24.96 112.52 -5.23
N LYS A 2 -26.06 112.53 -6.01
CA LYS A 2 -26.03 112.77 -7.47
C LYS A 2 -25.22 111.68 -8.19
N PHE A 3 -25.70 110.89 -9.16
CA PHE A 3 -26.77 111.08 -10.15
C PHE A 3 -26.87 109.73 -10.94
N LEU A 4 -28.08 109.24 -11.26
CA LEU A 4 -28.68 109.12 -12.63
C LEU A 4 -27.91 108.14 -13.57
N LEU A 5 -28.47 107.27 -14.42
CA LEU A 5 -29.77 107.00 -15.08
C LEU A 5 -29.44 105.72 -15.95
N VAL A 6 -30.28 104.73 -16.25
CA VAL A 6 -31.47 104.74 -17.14
C VAL A 6 -32.19 103.38 -16.96
N ALA A 7 -33.52 103.43 -17.00
CA ALA A 7 -34.47 102.34 -16.87
C ALA A 7 -34.68 101.50 -18.15
N LEU A 8 -35.08 100.24 -18.03
CA LEU A 8 -36.45 99.77 -18.33
C LEU A 8 -36.62 98.28 -17.95
N ALA A 9 -37.78 97.95 -17.41
CA ALA A 9 -38.14 96.67 -16.81
C ALA A 9 -38.84 95.72 -17.79
N ILE A 10 -38.51 94.42 -17.74
CA ILE A 10 -39.47 93.31 -17.91
C ILE A 10 -39.08 92.21 -16.89
N SER A 11 -40.04 91.85 -16.05
CA SER A 11 -39.92 90.93 -14.91
C SER A 11 -39.86 89.46 -15.33
N MET A 12 -38.81 88.73 -14.95
CA MET A 12 -38.90 87.32 -14.57
C MET A 12 -37.87 87.05 -13.48
N SER A 13 -38.38 86.73 -12.30
CA SER A 13 -37.63 86.38 -11.10
C SER A 13 -36.97 85.01 -11.29
N ILE A 14 -35.64 84.95 -11.31
CA ILE A 14 -34.92 83.73 -10.95
C ILE A 14 -33.97 84.12 -9.83
N SER A 15 -34.43 83.86 -8.62
CA SER A 15 -33.62 83.90 -7.40
C SER A 15 -32.51 82.87 -7.55
N ILE A 16 -31.26 83.32 -7.53
CA ILE A 16 -30.11 82.46 -7.33
C ILE A 16 -30.18 82.02 -5.86
N LEU A 17 -30.73 80.83 -5.62
CA LEU A 17 -30.57 80.13 -4.35
C LEU A 17 -29.18 79.48 -4.36
N SER A 18 -28.31 79.96 -3.48
CA SER A 18 -27.12 79.23 -3.06
C SER A 18 -27.57 77.98 -2.29
N TRP A 19 -27.59 76.83 -2.93
CA TRP A 19 -27.65 75.55 -2.24
C TRP A 19 -26.22 75.09 -1.98
N SER A 20 -25.69 75.46 -0.82
CA SER A 20 -24.71 74.62 -0.14
C SER A 20 -25.49 73.62 0.70
N ASN A 21 -26.14 72.65 0.05
CA ASN A 21 -26.56 71.45 0.76
C ASN A 21 -25.32 70.59 0.89
N VAL A 22 -24.60 70.75 1.99
CA VAL A 22 -23.73 69.67 2.48
C VAL A 22 -24.70 68.56 2.86
N VAL A 23 -24.77 67.52 2.05
CA VAL A 23 -25.37 66.26 2.47
C VAL A 23 -24.44 65.76 3.57
N THR A 24 -24.85 65.91 4.83
CA THR A 24 -24.21 65.21 5.94
C THR A 24 -24.70 63.78 5.83
N PHE A 25 -23.85 62.90 5.30
CA PHE A 25 -24.09 61.47 5.42
C PHE A 25 -23.97 61.09 6.90
N ALA A 26 -24.77 60.12 7.33
CA ALA A 26 -24.63 59.55 8.65
C ALA A 26 -23.32 58.74 8.68
N ASP A 27 -22.66 58.81 9.82
CA ASP A 27 -21.39 58.17 10.15
C ASP A 27 -21.54 57.88 11.66
N LYS A 28 -22.02 56.69 11.97
CA LYS A 28 -22.56 56.34 13.29
C LYS A 28 -21.45 56.12 14.30
N ASP A 29 -20.37 55.49 13.88
CA ASP A 29 -19.21 55.13 14.70
C ASP A 29 -18.09 56.18 14.64
N ASN A 30 -18.14 57.11 13.67
CA ASN A 30 -17.24 58.26 13.47
C ASN A 30 -15.83 57.86 13.01
N ASP A 31 -15.72 56.80 12.20
CA ASP A 31 -14.45 56.33 11.62
C ASP A 31 -14.04 57.10 10.34
N GLY A 32 -14.98 57.85 9.75
CA GLY A 32 -14.80 58.65 8.54
C GLY A 32 -15.33 58.00 7.26
N VAL A 33 -15.85 56.77 7.35
CA VAL A 33 -16.70 56.10 6.36
C VAL A 33 -18.16 56.43 6.70
N THR A 34 -19.04 56.42 5.71
CA THR A 34 -20.46 56.75 5.94
C THR A 34 -21.26 55.47 6.07
N ASP A 35 -22.31 55.42 6.89
CA ASP A 35 -23.17 54.22 7.14
C ASP A 35 -23.62 53.46 5.86
N PHE A 36 -23.65 54.11 4.69
CA PHE A 36 -24.02 53.48 3.41
C PHE A 36 -22.89 52.68 2.74
N PHE A 37 -21.64 53.03 3.05
CA PHE A 37 -20.42 52.42 2.51
C PHE A 37 -19.61 51.73 3.62
N ASP A 38 -20.20 51.58 4.80
CA ASP A 38 -19.57 51.08 6.02
C ASP A 38 -20.00 49.61 6.25
N ASN A 39 -19.05 48.68 6.17
CA ASN A 39 -19.25 47.25 6.41
C ASN A 39 -19.31 46.91 7.92
N CYS A 40 -18.97 47.85 8.82
CA CYS A 40 -19.11 47.72 10.26
C CYS A 40 -19.75 48.95 10.90
N ILE A 41 -21.00 49.24 10.54
CA ILE A 41 -21.83 50.40 10.99
C ILE A 41 -21.72 50.76 12.49
N ASP A 42 -21.43 49.80 13.36
CA ASP A 42 -21.36 50.00 14.81
C ASP A 42 -19.93 50.03 15.39
N ASN A 43 -18.90 49.60 14.65
CA ASN A 43 -17.52 49.46 15.09
C ASN A 43 -16.54 50.17 14.12
N PRO A 44 -15.78 51.18 14.58
CA PRO A 44 -14.88 51.97 13.72
C PRO A 44 -13.82 51.17 12.95
N ASN A 45 -13.89 51.12 11.62
CA ASN A 45 -12.91 50.45 10.74
C ASN A 45 -12.66 51.22 9.42
N ILE A 46 -11.79 52.24 9.51
CA ILE A 46 -11.52 53.18 8.39
C ILE A 46 -11.01 52.53 7.09
N ASP A 47 -10.37 51.36 7.21
CA ASP A 47 -9.81 50.58 6.11
C ASP A 47 -10.84 49.67 5.43
N GLN A 48 -11.96 49.37 6.10
CA GLN A 48 -13.07 48.59 5.56
C GLN A 48 -12.59 47.26 4.95
N THR A 49 -11.68 46.59 5.66
CA THR A 49 -11.26 45.24 5.32
C THR A 49 -12.43 44.27 5.53
N ASP A 50 -12.43 43.21 4.74
CA ASP A 50 -13.50 42.24 4.51
C ASP A 50 -12.82 41.07 3.78
N PHE A 51 -12.07 40.26 4.54
CA PHE A 51 -11.12 39.31 3.98
C PHE A 51 -11.81 38.19 3.20
N ASP A 52 -12.93 37.69 3.70
CA ASP A 52 -13.77 36.67 3.07
C ASP A 52 -14.78 37.19 2.03
N SER A 53 -14.97 38.51 1.94
CA SER A 53 -15.93 39.17 1.06
C SER A 53 -17.40 38.82 1.35
N ASP A 54 -17.77 38.59 2.61
CA ASP A 54 -19.15 38.29 3.02
C ASP A 54 -20.02 39.55 3.26
N SER A 55 -19.39 40.74 3.22
CA SER A 55 -19.95 42.08 3.47
C SER A 55 -20.06 42.52 4.93
N LEU A 56 -19.64 41.70 5.88
CA LEU A 56 -19.21 42.14 7.21
C LEU A 56 -17.73 42.54 7.09
N GLY A 57 -17.32 43.57 7.82
CA GLY A 57 -15.89 43.89 7.87
C GLY A 57 -15.24 43.14 9.02
N ASP A 58 -13.94 42.91 8.90
CA ASP A 58 -13.15 42.16 9.88
C ASP A 58 -13.37 42.66 11.35
N GLU A 59 -13.49 43.97 11.56
CA GLU A 59 -13.76 44.57 12.89
C GLU A 59 -15.13 44.19 13.50
N CYS A 60 -16.04 43.64 12.71
CA CYS A 60 -17.37 43.21 13.15
C CYS A 60 -17.78 41.80 12.69
N ASP A 61 -16.89 41.10 11.98
CA ASP A 61 -16.97 39.67 11.78
C ASP A 61 -16.41 38.95 13.03
N SER A 62 -16.61 37.64 13.10
CA SER A 62 -16.08 36.77 14.15
C SER A 62 -15.30 35.59 13.59
N ASP A 63 -15.15 35.56 12.27
CA ASP A 63 -14.52 34.54 11.43
C ASP A 63 -14.14 35.26 10.12
N ASP A 64 -13.11 36.10 10.23
CA ASP A 64 -12.69 37.08 9.22
C ASP A 64 -12.39 36.46 7.84
N ASP A 65 -11.99 35.19 7.79
CA ASP A 65 -11.68 34.46 6.55
C ASP A 65 -12.62 33.30 6.21
N ASN A 66 -13.62 33.05 7.06
CA ASN A 66 -14.71 32.10 6.87
C ASN A 66 -14.25 30.65 6.68
N ASP A 67 -13.12 30.27 7.28
CA ASP A 67 -12.59 28.90 7.26
C ASP A 67 -13.28 27.97 8.27
N GLY A 68 -14.06 28.56 9.19
CA GLY A 68 -14.85 27.87 10.22
C GLY A 68 -14.22 27.88 11.62
N PHE A 69 -13.06 28.52 11.80
CA PHE A 69 -12.45 28.85 13.08
C PHE A 69 -12.66 30.33 13.38
N SER A 70 -13.13 30.66 14.58
CA SER A 70 -13.35 32.06 14.95
C SER A 70 -12.02 32.74 15.29
N ASP A 71 -11.89 34.04 15.03
CA ASP A 71 -10.67 34.84 15.30
C ASP A 71 -10.15 34.71 16.76
N GLU A 72 -11.00 34.35 17.74
CA GLU A 72 -10.56 34.10 19.13
C GLU A 72 -9.64 32.87 19.28
N VAL A 73 -9.71 31.92 18.36
CA VAL A 73 -8.95 30.65 18.38
C VAL A 73 -8.16 30.39 17.11
N ASP A 74 -8.25 31.30 16.14
CA ASP A 74 -7.53 31.25 14.89
C ASP A 74 -6.18 32.00 15.02
N ALA A 75 -5.08 31.32 14.72
CA ALA A 75 -3.75 31.94 14.71
C ALA A 75 -3.52 32.84 13.48
N PHE A 76 -4.28 32.62 12.41
CA PHE A 76 -4.20 33.30 11.11
C PHE A 76 -5.59 33.73 10.65
N ASP A 77 -6.24 34.60 11.43
CA ASP A 77 -7.55 35.24 11.17
C ASP A 77 -7.74 35.90 9.78
N ASN A 78 -6.72 35.93 8.93
CA ASN A 78 -6.77 36.50 7.58
C ASN A 78 -6.12 35.55 6.57
N GLU A 79 -6.22 34.23 6.76
CA GLU A 79 -5.70 33.22 5.83
C GLU A 79 -6.51 31.93 5.93
N SER A 80 -7.60 31.84 5.16
CA SER A 80 -8.55 30.71 5.18
C SER A 80 -7.99 29.29 4.92
N SER A 81 -6.68 29.16 4.71
CA SER A 81 -5.96 27.89 4.61
C SER A 81 -5.14 27.55 5.85
N GLU A 82 -5.14 28.36 6.90
CA GLU A 82 -4.34 28.21 8.11
C GLU A 82 -5.16 28.66 9.33
N TRP A 83 -5.21 27.85 10.38
CA TRP A 83 -5.94 28.20 11.61
C TRP A 83 -5.15 27.93 12.91
N SER A 84 -3.99 27.27 12.80
CA SER A 84 -3.20 26.75 13.93
C SER A 84 -1.72 27.05 13.73
N ASP A 85 -1.01 27.34 14.82
CA ASP A 85 0.43 27.71 14.93
C ASP A 85 0.94 27.12 16.26
N ILE A 86 1.19 25.82 16.31
CA ILE A 86 1.40 25.08 17.57
C ILE A 86 2.68 25.51 18.29
N ASP A 87 3.73 25.78 17.54
CA ASP A 87 5.03 26.19 18.06
C ASP A 87 5.23 27.71 18.16
N PHE A 88 4.28 28.48 17.63
CA PHE A 88 4.29 29.94 17.58
C PHE A 88 5.41 30.55 16.73
N ASP A 89 5.81 29.89 15.64
CA ASP A 89 6.84 30.37 14.72
C ASP A 89 6.30 31.32 13.62
N SER A 90 4.97 31.48 13.57
CA SER A 90 4.21 32.30 12.59
C SER A 90 4.13 31.72 11.17
N ILE A 91 4.40 30.43 11.01
CA ILE A 91 4.01 29.60 9.87
C ILE A 91 2.81 28.77 10.35
N GLY A 92 1.76 28.67 9.55
CA GLY A 92 0.60 27.88 9.95
C GLY A 92 0.84 26.40 9.73
N ASP A 93 0.29 25.57 10.62
CA ASP A 93 0.52 24.12 10.66
C ASP A 93 0.14 23.41 9.33
N ASN A 94 -0.75 23.95 8.49
CA ASN A 94 -1.02 23.31 7.18
C ASN A 94 0.11 23.49 6.16
N LYS A 95 1.05 24.40 6.43
CA LYS A 95 2.19 24.73 5.59
C LYS A 95 3.53 24.54 6.27
N ASP A 96 3.57 24.51 7.60
CA ASP A 96 4.74 24.04 8.31
C ASP A 96 4.98 22.55 7.99
N ASP A 97 6.23 22.13 8.04
CA ASP A 97 6.61 20.72 7.90
C ASP A 97 7.17 20.15 9.24
N ASP A 98 7.09 20.92 10.34
CA ASP A 98 7.62 20.67 11.70
C ASP A 98 6.78 21.46 12.74
N ASP A 99 5.51 21.09 12.88
CA ASP A 99 4.44 21.82 13.60
C ASP A 99 4.75 22.16 15.08
N ASP A 100 5.62 21.39 15.72
CA ASP A 100 6.03 21.60 17.12
C ASP A 100 7.49 22.06 17.29
N ASN A 101 8.21 22.24 16.17
CA ASN A 101 9.59 22.68 16.07
C ASN A 101 10.58 21.84 16.93
N ASP A 102 10.31 20.55 17.13
CA ASP A 102 11.22 19.62 17.79
C ASP A 102 12.40 19.19 16.86
N GLY A 103 12.25 19.49 15.57
CA GLY A 103 13.24 19.26 14.52
C GLY A 103 12.99 18.00 13.69
N ILE A 104 12.03 17.16 14.05
CA ILE A 104 11.47 16.03 13.29
C ILE A 104 10.42 16.61 12.33
N LEU A 105 10.29 16.03 11.13
CA LEU A 105 9.27 16.54 10.20
C LEU A 105 7.96 15.84 10.49
N ASP A 106 6.80 16.48 10.28
CA ASP A 106 5.48 15.88 10.55
C ASP A 106 5.31 14.54 9.82
N SER A 107 5.86 14.44 8.60
CA SER A 107 5.86 13.17 7.83
C SER A 107 6.62 12.00 8.47
N LEU A 108 7.44 12.27 9.48
CA LEU A 108 8.19 11.34 10.30
C LEU A 108 7.74 11.33 11.76
N ASP A 109 6.90 12.27 12.15
CA ASP A 109 6.49 12.52 13.52
C ASP A 109 5.08 11.96 13.75
N PHE A 110 4.97 10.95 14.61
CA PHE A 110 3.67 10.42 14.97
C PHE A 110 2.90 11.33 15.95
N PHE A 111 3.63 12.21 16.63
CA PHE A 111 3.15 13.15 17.63
C PHE A 111 3.56 14.58 17.24
N ASP A 112 3.29 14.96 15.99
CA ASP A 112 3.52 16.27 15.33
C ASP A 112 3.08 17.53 16.11
N THR A 113 2.45 17.40 17.27
CA THR A 113 1.97 18.50 18.10
C THR A 113 2.55 18.49 19.53
N ASP A 114 3.44 17.54 19.86
CA ASP A 114 4.07 17.39 21.17
C ASP A 114 5.60 17.38 21.03
N PRO A 115 6.29 18.49 21.31
CA PRO A 115 7.73 18.64 21.05
C PRO A 115 8.64 17.85 21.99
N THR A 116 8.05 16.92 22.75
CA THR A 116 8.74 16.00 23.65
C THR A 116 8.67 14.55 23.21
N GLU A 117 7.95 14.27 22.12
CA GLU A 117 7.70 12.93 21.63
C GLU A 117 7.61 12.93 20.11
N TRP A 118 8.15 11.89 19.46
CA TRP A 118 8.05 11.80 18.00
C TRP A 118 7.66 10.42 17.47
N ALA A 119 7.75 9.36 18.30
CA ALA A 119 7.56 7.99 17.83
C ALA A 119 6.91 7.06 18.85
N ASP A 120 6.20 6.06 18.31
CA ASP A 120 5.59 4.91 18.98
C ASP A 120 5.98 3.66 18.18
N PHE A 121 7.09 2.99 18.56
CA PHE A 121 7.69 1.91 17.77
C PHE A 121 7.02 0.55 17.94
N ASP A 122 6.31 0.34 19.05
CA ASP A 122 5.59 -0.89 19.35
C ASP A 122 4.08 -0.81 19.04
N PHE A 123 3.61 0.41 18.73
CA PHE A 123 2.29 0.76 18.22
C PHE A 123 1.15 0.55 19.23
N ASP A 124 1.41 0.87 20.49
CA ASP A 124 0.45 0.71 21.58
C ASP A 124 -0.37 1.98 21.88
N GLY A 125 0.04 3.11 21.30
CA GLY A 125 -0.57 4.43 21.42
C GLY A 125 0.05 5.31 22.49
N ILE A 126 1.14 4.88 23.13
CA ILE A 126 1.97 5.67 24.04
C ILE A 126 3.30 5.96 23.34
N GLY A 127 3.74 7.21 23.40
CA GLY A 127 5.02 7.58 22.81
C GLY A 127 6.21 7.01 23.60
N SER A 128 7.28 6.67 22.88
CA SER A 128 8.46 5.95 23.39
C SER A 128 9.19 6.71 24.50
N THR A 129 9.10 8.05 24.54
CA THR A 129 9.70 8.85 25.63
C THR A 129 8.91 8.75 26.94
N LYS A 130 7.62 8.41 26.85
CA LYS A 130 6.69 8.36 27.97
C LYS A 130 6.29 6.94 28.37
N ASP A 131 6.50 5.97 27.51
CA ASP A 131 6.25 4.57 27.82
C ASP A 131 7.21 4.06 28.91
N ASP A 132 6.75 3.08 29.68
CA ASP A 132 7.55 2.40 30.72
C ASP A 132 7.86 0.93 30.31
N ASP A 133 7.48 0.51 29.08
CA ASP A 133 7.61 -0.84 28.49
C ASP A 133 7.78 -0.72 26.95
N ASP A 134 8.83 -0.02 26.48
CA ASP A 134 8.98 0.49 25.08
C ASP A 134 8.96 -0.62 23.98
N ASP A 135 9.19 -1.88 24.35
CA ASP A 135 9.13 -3.02 23.42
C ASP A 135 7.92 -3.94 23.62
N ASN A 136 7.07 -3.61 24.59
CA ASN A 136 5.86 -4.31 24.97
C ASN A 136 6.06 -5.82 25.21
N ASP A 137 7.25 -6.23 25.66
CA ASP A 137 7.54 -7.63 26.01
C ASP A 137 6.96 -8.03 27.39
N GLY A 138 6.47 -7.05 28.15
CA GLY A 138 5.84 -7.18 29.45
C GLY A 138 6.81 -7.02 30.62
N ILE A 139 8.02 -6.50 30.37
CA ILE A 139 9.06 -6.21 31.36
C ILE A 139 9.40 -4.72 31.30
N LEU A 140 8.97 -3.99 32.34
CA LEU A 140 9.23 -2.55 32.43
C LEU A 140 10.72 -2.18 32.23
N ASP A 141 11.00 -1.08 31.53
CA ASP A 141 12.36 -0.67 31.13
C ASP A 141 13.34 -0.57 32.30
N ILE A 142 12.83 -0.16 33.46
CA ILE A 142 13.62 -0.02 34.69
C ILE A 142 14.26 -1.34 35.16
N VAL A 143 13.74 -2.47 34.70
CA VAL A 143 14.22 -3.83 35.00
C VAL A 143 14.56 -4.63 33.74
N ASP A 144 14.30 -4.10 32.56
CA ASP A 144 14.71 -4.72 31.30
C ASP A 144 16.21 -4.51 31.01
N ASN A 145 16.83 -5.49 30.35
CA ASN A 145 18.20 -5.38 29.86
C ASN A 145 18.29 -4.97 28.39
N ASP A 146 17.18 -5.01 27.67
CA ASP A 146 16.95 -4.69 26.27
C ASP A 146 15.60 -3.95 26.14
N PRO A 147 15.48 -2.75 26.74
CA PRO A 147 14.19 -2.10 26.96
C PRO A 147 13.49 -1.63 25.68
N THR A 148 14.21 -1.45 24.58
CA THR A 148 13.71 -0.83 23.35
C THR A 148 13.71 -1.82 22.18
N LEU A 149 12.82 -1.63 21.22
CA LEU A 149 12.84 -2.40 19.97
C LEU A 149 14.10 -2.11 19.14
N SER A 150 14.62 -3.12 18.43
CA SER A 150 15.76 -2.93 17.52
C SER A 150 15.49 -1.90 16.42
N SER A 151 14.22 -1.74 16.01
CA SER A 151 13.82 -0.72 15.04
C SER A 151 13.97 0.69 15.59
N GLU A 152 13.67 0.90 16.87
CA GLU A 152 13.82 2.19 17.53
C GLU A 152 15.31 2.57 17.65
N ASP A 153 16.12 1.64 18.16
CA ASP A 153 17.57 1.81 18.26
C ASP A 153 18.21 2.22 16.93
N LEU A 154 17.80 1.55 15.85
CA LEU A 154 18.29 1.86 14.51
C LEU A 154 17.74 3.20 14.00
N ALA A 155 16.48 3.53 14.27
CA ALA A 155 15.91 4.81 13.87
C ALA A 155 16.64 5.97 14.54
N ILE A 156 16.91 5.90 15.85
CA ILE A 156 17.69 6.90 16.58
C ILE A 156 19.11 6.99 16.02
N LYS A 157 19.76 5.84 15.79
CA LYS A 157 21.15 5.79 15.27
C LYS A 157 21.27 6.39 13.87
N TYR A 158 20.26 6.23 13.02
CA TYR A 158 20.26 6.66 11.62
C TYR A 158 19.30 7.82 11.33
N LEU A 159 18.83 8.53 12.36
CA LEU A 159 17.80 9.55 12.25
C LEU A 159 18.11 10.61 11.19
N GLN A 160 19.36 11.06 11.09
CA GLN A 160 19.73 12.05 10.07
C GLN A 160 19.57 11.51 8.65
N ASN A 161 19.89 10.23 8.40
CA ASN A 161 19.71 9.62 7.09
C ASN A 161 18.23 9.49 6.73
N ILE A 162 17.39 9.18 7.72
CA ILE A 162 15.94 9.10 7.56
C ILE A 162 15.39 10.50 7.21
N LYS A 163 15.76 11.52 8.00
CA LYS A 163 15.40 12.93 7.76
C LYS A 163 15.84 13.42 6.38
N ASP A 164 17.05 13.09 5.94
CA ASP A 164 17.57 13.50 4.63
C ASP A 164 16.73 12.92 3.47
N CYS A 165 16.19 11.71 3.61
CA CYS A 165 15.31 11.11 2.63
C CYS A 165 13.88 11.66 2.70
N ALA A 166 13.34 11.92 3.90
CA ALA A 166 12.00 12.44 4.09
C ALA A 166 11.78 13.81 3.45
N LYS A 167 12.80 14.68 3.46
CA LYS A 167 12.80 16.03 2.85
C LYS A 167 12.68 16.07 1.32
N MET A 168 12.50 14.93 0.65
CA MET A 168 12.44 14.88 -0.81
C MET A 168 10.98 14.97 -1.30
N ASP A 169 10.66 16.07 -1.97
CA ASP A 169 9.31 16.39 -2.47
C ASP A 169 8.79 15.46 -3.59
N ASP A 170 9.67 14.64 -4.18
CA ASP A 170 9.29 13.72 -5.25
C ASP A 170 9.38 12.26 -4.74
N GLY A 171 8.23 11.56 -4.75
CA GLY A 171 8.09 10.22 -4.18
C GLY A 171 9.06 9.20 -4.79
N SER A 172 9.47 9.37 -6.05
CA SER A 172 10.44 8.49 -6.71
C SER A 172 11.86 8.66 -6.17
N SER A 173 12.33 9.90 -5.98
CA SER A 173 13.64 10.22 -5.42
C SER A 173 13.69 9.88 -3.94
N ARG A 174 12.61 10.15 -3.20
CA ARG A 174 12.45 9.73 -1.81
C ARG A 174 12.58 8.22 -1.66
N LEU A 175 11.82 7.46 -2.45
CA LEU A 175 11.87 6.00 -2.43
C LEU A 175 13.26 5.44 -2.80
N LEU A 176 13.93 6.03 -3.79
CA LEU A 176 15.30 5.66 -4.16
C LEU A 176 16.32 6.03 -3.06
N CYS A 177 16.11 7.15 -2.35
CA CYS A 177 16.93 7.52 -1.20
C CYS A 177 16.84 6.46 -0.10
N TYR A 178 15.62 6.09 0.28
CA TYR A 178 15.39 5.03 1.27
C TYR A 178 15.96 3.68 0.82
N SER A 179 15.72 3.26 -0.43
CA SER A 179 16.29 2.03 -0.96
C SER A 179 17.82 1.96 -0.81
N ASN A 180 18.54 3.05 -1.15
CA ASN A 180 19.99 3.13 -0.96
C ASN A 180 20.38 3.12 0.52
N PHE A 181 19.67 3.88 1.37
CA PHE A 181 19.90 3.91 2.82
C PHE A 181 19.77 2.51 3.44
N PHE A 182 18.70 1.79 3.13
CA PHE A 182 18.46 0.45 3.66
C PHE A 182 19.46 -0.58 3.13
N GLY A 183 19.95 -0.43 1.90
CA GLY A 183 21.09 -1.21 1.42
C GLY A 183 22.35 -1.00 2.27
N VAL A 184 22.70 0.26 2.57
CA VAL A 184 23.86 0.60 3.42
C VAL A 184 23.65 0.14 4.87
N LEU A 185 22.44 0.30 5.40
CA LEU A 185 22.07 -0.20 6.73
C LEU A 185 22.26 -1.72 6.80
N ALA A 186 21.68 -2.45 5.85
CA ALA A 186 21.79 -3.89 5.74
C ALA A 186 23.23 -4.37 5.56
N GLU A 187 24.13 -3.56 4.99
CA GLU A 187 25.57 -3.85 4.90
C GLU A 187 26.28 -3.68 6.24
N ASN A 188 25.94 -2.64 6.99
CA ASN A 188 26.61 -2.26 8.23
C ASN A 188 26.14 -3.05 9.46
N GLU A 189 24.86 -3.43 9.50
CA GLU A 189 24.32 -4.19 10.63
C GLU A 189 24.68 -5.67 10.56
N GLU A 190 24.82 -6.30 11.73
CA GLU A 190 25.13 -7.74 11.83
C GLU A 190 23.93 -8.60 11.39
N ASN A 191 22.71 -8.10 11.60
CA ASN A 191 21.48 -8.80 11.30
C ASN A 191 20.65 -8.03 10.27
N ASN A 192 20.48 -8.62 9.08
CA ASN A 192 19.62 -8.07 8.04
C ASN A 192 18.13 -8.04 8.45
N SER A 193 17.73 -8.82 9.46
CA SER A 193 16.37 -8.77 10.01
C SER A 193 16.07 -7.42 10.65
N ASP A 194 17.03 -6.81 11.35
CA ASP A 194 16.79 -5.54 12.06
C ASP A 194 16.58 -4.39 11.07
N ALA A 195 17.33 -4.40 9.96
CA ALA A 195 17.12 -3.49 8.84
C ALA A 195 15.74 -3.66 8.18
N LEU A 196 15.22 -4.89 8.14
CA LEU A 196 13.88 -5.19 7.65
C LEU A 196 12.79 -4.75 8.64
N GLU A 197 12.99 -4.94 9.94
CA GLU A 197 12.05 -4.47 10.96
C GLU A 197 11.99 -2.94 11.00
N LEU A 198 13.11 -2.23 10.82
CA LEU A 198 13.09 -0.78 10.66
C LEU A 198 12.29 -0.35 9.42
N SER A 199 12.40 -1.05 8.29
CA SER A 199 11.63 -0.68 7.08
C SER A 199 10.12 -0.86 7.28
N ILE A 200 9.72 -1.88 8.06
CA ILE A 200 8.34 -2.10 8.48
C ILE A 200 7.87 -1.00 9.42
N ALA A 201 8.67 -0.65 10.44
CA ALA A 201 8.32 0.36 11.42
C ALA A 201 8.14 1.73 10.75
N LEU A 202 9.10 2.18 9.95
CA LEU A 202 9.02 3.45 9.23
C LEU A 202 7.85 3.50 8.24
N SER A 203 7.49 2.37 7.63
CA SER A 203 6.30 2.32 6.77
C SER A 203 4.99 2.46 7.54
N LYS A 204 4.90 1.89 8.75
CA LYS A 204 3.74 2.07 9.62
C LYS A 204 3.61 3.51 10.13
N LEU A 205 4.74 4.18 10.36
CA LEU A 205 4.79 5.60 10.72
C LEU A 205 4.49 6.53 9.53
N GLY A 206 4.29 6.00 8.31
CA GLY A 206 4.03 6.82 7.12
C GLY A 206 5.29 7.42 6.46
N ALA A 207 6.47 7.19 7.03
CA ALA A 207 7.74 7.72 6.54
C ALA A 207 8.20 7.10 5.20
N ILE A 208 7.79 5.85 4.92
CA ILE A 208 8.14 5.12 3.69
C ILE A 208 6.88 4.73 2.94
N ASP A 209 6.74 5.26 1.73
CA ASP A 209 5.61 5.02 0.83
C ASP A 209 5.47 3.54 0.42
N ASP A 210 6.60 2.85 0.21
CA ASP A 210 6.65 1.45 -0.23
C ASP A 210 7.81 0.69 0.45
N CYS A 211 7.51 0.06 1.59
CA CYS A 211 8.49 -0.79 2.28
C CYS A 211 8.87 -2.05 1.48
N HIS A 212 8.01 -2.53 0.58
CA HIS A 212 8.29 -3.70 -0.25
C HIS A 212 9.44 -3.38 -1.18
N PHE A 213 9.37 -2.26 -1.90
CA PHE A 213 10.45 -1.83 -2.79
C PHE A 213 11.78 -1.66 -2.04
N VAL A 214 11.77 -0.93 -0.92
CA VAL A 214 12.97 -0.69 -0.10
C VAL A 214 13.59 -1.99 0.42
N SER A 215 12.75 -2.96 0.77
CA SER A 215 13.20 -4.26 1.30
C SER A 215 13.92 -5.13 0.26
N HIS A 216 13.79 -4.85 -1.05
CA HIS A 216 14.56 -5.56 -2.09
C HIS A 216 16.06 -5.43 -1.84
N GLU A 217 16.54 -4.23 -1.52
CA GLU A 217 17.97 -4.01 -1.29
C GLU A 217 18.46 -4.71 -0.01
N VAL A 218 17.64 -4.74 1.04
CA VAL A 218 17.95 -5.48 2.27
C VAL A 218 18.15 -6.97 1.97
N GLY A 219 17.25 -7.55 1.17
CA GLY A 219 17.33 -8.95 0.75
C GLY A 219 18.52 -9.24 -0.15
N HIS A 220 18.82 -8.33 -1.07
CA HIS A 220 19.98 -8.42 -1.96
C HIS A 220 21.30 -8.47 -1.16
N VAL A 221 21.45 -7.56 -0.20
CA VAL A 221 22.62 -7.52 0.70
C VAL A 221 22.71 -8.77 1.58
N ALA A 222 21.58 -9.25 2.11
CA ALA A 222 21.53 -10.44 2.95
C ALA A 222 22.06 -11.68 2.22
N PHE A 223 21.63 -11.89 0.97
CA PHE A 223 22.15 -12.99 0.14
C PHE A 223 23.65 -12.83 -0.14
N ASN A 224 24.13 -11.63 -0.45
CA ASN A 224 25.55 -11.38 -0.70
C ASN A 224 26.43 -11.68 0.53
N LYS A 225 25.93 -11.41 1.75
CA LYS A 225 26.58 -11.80 3.00
C LYS A 225 26.52 -13.31 3.24
N LYS A 226 25.37 -13.93 2.95
CA LYS A 226 25.10 -15.34 3.20
C LYS A 226 24.42 -15.98 1.98
N PRO A 227 25.18 -16.55 1.02
CA PRO A 227 24.65 -17.00 -0.28
C PRO A 227 23.91 -18.34 -0.19
N ASN A 228 22.78 -18.35 0.51
CA ASN A 228 21.87 -19.48 0.65
C ASN A 228 20.44 -18.96 0.69
N VAL A 229 19.65 -19.28 -0.33
CA VAL A 229 18.26 -18.80 -0.44
C VAL A 229 17.43 -19.27 0.75
N ALA A 230 17.35 -20.57 1.02
CA ALA A 230 16.48 -21.08 2.08
C ALA A 230 16.82 -20.51 3.46
N GLU A 231 18.12 -20.39 3.80
CA GLU A 231 18.54 -19.86 5.09
C GLU A 231 18.22 -18.38 5.29
N ASN A 232 18.09 -17.60 4.21
CA ASN A 232 17.69 -16.19 4.32
C ASN A 232 16.16 -16.01 4.41
N LEU A 233 15.36 -17.00 4.02
CA LEU A 233 13.90 -16.89 3.93
C LEU A 233 13.15 -17.59 5.08
N ILE A 234 13.85 -18.35 5.93
CA ILE A 234 13.24 -19.05 7.08
C ILE A 234 12.88 -18.05 8.19
N GLY A 235 11.68 -18.18 8.75
CA GLY A 235 11.24 -17.40 9.91
C GLY A 235 10.72 -15.99 9.60
N MET A 236 10.68 -15.62 8.31
CA MET A 236 10.25 -14.31 7.84
C MET A 236 8.80 -14.33 7.35
N ASP A 237 7.83 -14.65 8.21
CA ASP A 237 6.43 -14.78 7.79
C ASP A 237 5.71 -13.41 7.73
N GLY A 238 5.09 -13.05 6.60
CA GLY A 238 4.07 -11.99 6.57
C GLY A 238 4.54 -10.53 6.44
N THR A 239 3.62 -9.69 5.96
CA THR A 239 3.78 -8.31 5.44
C THR A 239 4.36 -8.21 4.02
N MET A 240 3.94 -7.20 3.27
CA MET A 240 4.46 -6.88 1.93
C MET A 240 5.96 -6.60 1.97
N CYS A 241 6.46 -5.94 3.01
CA CYS A 241 7.88 -5.62 3.18
C CYS A 241 8.76 -6.88 3.14
N ARG A 242 8.33 -7.95 3.82
CA ARG A 242 9.04 -9.25 3.81
C ARG A 242 9.03 -9.91 2.43
N GLY A 243 7.95 -9.75 1.66
CA GLY A 243 7.90 -10.17 0.25
C GLY A 243 8.97 -9.48 -0.60
N GLY A 244 9.14 -8.17 -0.42
CA GLY A 244 10.21 -7.40 -1.03
C GLY A 244 11.61 -7.93 -0.69
N TYR A 245 11.86 -8.23 0.59
CA TYR A 245 13.10 -8.87 1.01
C TYR A 245 13.35 -10.21 0.29
N PHE A 246 12.31 -11.03 0.10
CA PHE A 246 12.45 -12.30 -0.64
C PHE A 246 12.83 -12.08 -2.11
N HIS A 247 12.26 -11.05 -2.74
CA HIS A 247 12.59 -10.67 -4.11
C HIS A 247 14.07 -10.29 -4.22
N GLY A 248 14.56 -9.50 -3.27
CA GLY A 248 15.97 -9.14 -3.15
C GLY A 248 16.91 -10.34 -3.10
N VAL A 249 16.64 -11.29 -2.19
CA VAL A 249 17.43 -12.51 -2.02
C VAL A 249 17.49 -13.34 -3.31
N LEU A 250 16.34 -13.52 -3.96
CA LEU A 250 16.22 -14.34 -5.17
C LEU A 250 16.85 -13.65 -6.38
N SER A 251 16.69 -12.34 -6.50
CA SER A 251 17.35 -11.53 -7.54
C SER A 251 18.87 -11.63 -7.44
N ALA A 252 19.42 -11.45 -6.22
CA ALA A 252 20.85 -11.60 -5.96
C ALA A 252 21.37 -12.99 -6.30
N TYR A 253 20.62 -14.04 -5.94
CA TYR A 253 20.94 -15.42 -6.28
C TYR A 253 21.04 -15.63 -7.79
N PHE A 254 20.05 -15.19 -8.57
CA PHE A 254 20.07 -15.37 -10.02
C PHE A 254 21.13 -14.53 -10.70
N HIS A 255 21.44 -13.34 -10.17
CA HIS A 255 22.56 -12.52 -10.64
C HIS A 255 23.90 -13.26 -10.45
N ASP A 256 24.15 -13.79 -9.26
CA ASP A 256 25.36 -14.55 -8.93
C ASP A 256 25.50 -15.82 -9.81
N GLU A 257 24.41 -16.54 -10.06
CA GLU A 257 24.38 -17.70 -10.96
C GLU A 257 24.65 -17.34 -12.42
N GLN A 258 24.13 -16.19 -12.88
CA GLN A 258 24.40 -15.66 -14.21
C GLN A 258 25.89 -15.34 -14.40
N GLU A 259 26.53 -14.75 -13.40
CA GLU A 259 27.96 -14.44 -13.42
C GLU A 259 28.83 -15.70 -13.36
N LYS A 260 28.51 -16.65 -12.49
CA LYS A 260 29.31 -17.87 -12.23
C LYS A 260 29.16 -18.94 -13.30
N ASN A 261 27.92 -19.33 -13.60
CA ASN A 261 27.62 -20.55 -14.35
C ASN A 261 27.16 -20.28 -15.79
N LYS A 262 26.77 -19.04 -16.12
CA LYS A 262 26.21 -18.61 -17.44
C LYS A 262 24.99 -19.40 -17.91
N SER A 263 24.46 -20.29 -17.07
CA SER A 263 23.30 -21.14 -17.35
C SER A 263 22.47 -21.31 -16.10
N LEU A 264 21.15 -21.29 -16.26
CA LEU A 264 20.19 -21.43 -15.17
C LEU A 264 20.45 -22.74 -14.39
N PRO A 265 20.51 -22.70 -13.05
CA PRO A 265 20.69 -23.89 -12.22
C PRO A 265 19.66 -24.97 -12.56
N SER A 266 20.10 -26.22 -12.75
CA SER A 266 19.19 -27.32 -13.13
C SER A 266 18.15 -27.66 -12.06
N ASP A 267 18.43 -27.27 -10.82
CA ASP A 267 17.64 -27.48 -9.62
C ASP A 267 16.83 -26.23 -9.20
N TYR A 268 16.71 -25.23 -10.08
CA TYR A 268 15.96 -23.99 -9.75
C TYR A 268 14.54 -24.24 -9.23
N LYS A 269 13.87 -25.29 -9.73
CA LYS A 269 12.51 -25.69 -9.34
C LYS A 269 12.39 -26.15 -7.88
N VAL A 270 13.52 -26.49 -7.25
CA VAL A 270 13.57 -27.04 -5.89
C VAL A 270 14.28 -26.13 -4.89
N ILE A 271 14.70 -24.93 -5.30
CA ILE A 271 15.35 -23.95 -4.41
C ILE A 271 14.48 -23.65 -3.19
N CYS A 272 13.17 -23.48 -3.40
CA CYS A 272 12.21 -23.19 -2.33
C CYS A 272 11.78 -24.44 -1.54
N ASN A 273 12.25 -25.65 -1.87
CA ASN A 273 11.78 -26.87 -1.21
C ASN A 273 12.08 -26.90 0.29
N GLY A 274 13.13 -26.19 0.74
CA GLY A 274 13.46 -26.05 2.15
C GLY A 274 12.39 -25.31 2.96
N LEU A 275 11.48 -24.58 2.31
CA LEU A 275 10.42 -23.80 2.92
C LEU A 275 9.05 -24.50 2.86
N ILE A 276 8.98 -25.71 2.31
CA ILE A 276 7.72 -26.45 2.17
C ILE A 276 7.03 -26.59 3.55
N GLY A 277 5.77 -26.17 3.61
CA GLY A 277 4.95 -26.19 4.83
C GLY A 277 5.00 -24.91 5.67
N SER A 278 5.83 -23.93 5.29
CA SER A 278 5.78 -22.56 5.82
C SER A 278 4.95 -21.63 4.93
N SER A 279 4.54 -20.48 5.47
CA SER A 279 3.92 -19.38 4.70
C SER A 279 4.84 -18.93 3.56
N ASN A 280 6.15 -18.90 3.83
CA ASN A 280 7.18 -18.33 2.95
C ASN A 280 7.43 -19.14 1.68
N TYR A 281 6.90 -20.36 1.59
CA TYR A 281 7.02 -21.15 0.36
C TYR A 281 6.36 -20.44 -0.83
N GLN A 282 5.20 -19.79 -0.60
CA GLN A 282 4.46 -19.16 -1.69
C GLN A 282 5.23 -17.96 -2.25
N ASP A 283 5.68 -17.11 -1.34
CA ASP A 283 6.41 -15.89 -1.66
C ASP A 283 7.79 -16.21 -2.26
N CYS A 284 8.46 -17.27 -1.80
CA CYS A 284 9.69 -17.75 -2.45
C CYS A 284 9.45 -18.17 -3.90
N VAL A 285 8.38 -18.93 -4.17
CA VAL A 285 8.10 -19.38 -5.55
C VAL A 285 7.62 -18.22 -6.43
N HIS A 286 6.88 -17.27 -5.86
CA HIS A 286 6.54 -16.02 -6.53
C HIS A 286 7.81 -15.22 -6.89
N GLY A 287 8.69 -14.99 -5.93
CA GLY A 287 9.96 -14.29 -6.13
C GLY A 287 10.92 -15.01 -7.10
N LEU A 288 10.82 -16.35 -7.25
CA LEU A 288 11.56 -17.05 -8.32
C LEU A 288 11.17 -16.51 -9.70
N GLY A 289 9.89 -16.15 -9.88
CA GLY A 289 9.41 -15.51 -11.10
C GLY A 289 10.08 -14.18 -11.38
N HIS A 290 10.19 -13.30 -10.37
CA HIS A 290 10.92 -12.03 -10.48
C HIS A 290 12.37 -12.28 -10.93
N GLY A 291 13.05 -13.20 -10.24
CA GLY A 291 14.43 -13.57 -10.53
C GLY A 291 14.64 -14.10 -11.96
N LEU A 292 13.68 -14.85 -12.50
CA LEU A 292 13.73 -15.33 -13.89
C LEU A 292 13.66 -14.18 -14.91
N VAL A 293 12.83 -13.16 -14.66
CA VAL A 293 12.75 -11.97 -15.52
C VAL A 293 14.10 -11.25 -15.57
N HIS A 294 14.76 -11.09 -14.43
CA HIS A 294 16.12 -10.52 -14.38
C HIS A 294 17.14 -11.42 -15.10
N TYR A 295 17.11 -12.73 -14.83
CA TYR A 295 18.06 -13.69 -15.42
C TYR A 295 17.99 -13.70 -16.96
N PHE A 296 16.79 -13.63 -17.53
CA PHE A 296 16.57 -13.62 -18.98
C PHE A 296 16.55 -12.23 -19.61
N GLY A 297 16.80 -11.17 -18.83
CA GLY A 297 16.85 -9.79 -19.34
C GLY A 297 15.53 -9.33 -19.95
N GLU A 298 14.43 -9.54 -19.23
CA GLU A 298 13.05 -9.19 -19.64
C GLU A 298 12.50 -9.97 -20.84
N ASP A 299 13.13 -11.08 -21.24
CA ASP A 299 12.52 -11.99 -22.20
C ASP A 299 11.38 -12.77 -21.52
N LEU A 300 10.16 -12.25 -21.66
CA LEU A 300 8.95 -12.81 -21.05
C LEU A 300 8.74 -14.28 -21.44
N GLY A 301 8.95 -14.63 -22.70
CA GLY A 301 8.76 -16.00 -23.20
C GLY A 301 9.68 -17.01 -22.51
N SER A 302 10.99 -16.73 -22.43
CA SER A 302 11.94 -17.61 -21.73
C SER A 302 11.64 -17.71 -20.23
N SER A 303 11.17 -16.63 -19.62
CA SER A 303 10.84 -16.59 -18.19
C SER A 303 9.62 -17.49 -17.89
N LEU A 304 8.54 -17.36 -18.67
CA LEU A 304 7.33 -18.16 -18.52
C LEU A 304 7.57 -19.64 -18.83
N GLU A 305 8.37 -19.95 -19.86
CA GLU A 305 8.74 -21.33 -20.18
C GLU A 305 9.32 -22.06 -18.96
N LYS A 306 10.10 -21.35 -18.12
CA LYS A 306 10.67 -21.93 -16.91
C LYS A 306 9.68 -22.09 -15.76
N CYS A 307 8.64 -21.26 -15.68
CA CYS A 307 7.55 -21.45 -14.72
C CYS A 307 6.63 -22.61 -15.13
N HIS A 308 6.29 -22.72 -16.42
CA HIS A 308 5.44 -23.80 -16.97
C HIS A 308 6.03 -25.19 -16.76
N ASP A 309 7.35 -25.25 -16.62
CA ASP A 309 8.15 -26.44 -16.34
C ASP A 309 8.04 -26.95 -14.89
N MET A 310 7.35 -26.21 -14.00
CA MET A 310 7.15 -26.52 -12.59
C MET A 310 5.83 -27.27 -12.33
N SER A 311 5.55 -27.62 -11.07
CA SER A 311 4.23 -28.15 -10.67
C SER A 311 3.13 -27.09 -10.85
N PHE A 312 1.87 -27.48 -11.02
CA PHE A 312 0.75 -26.53 -11.24
C PHE A 312 0.73 -25.36 -10.26
N TYR A 313 0.87 -25.65 -8.97
CA TYR A 313 0.87 -24.63 -7.93
C TYR A 313 2.08 -23.68 -8.04
N GLN A 314 3.27 -24.25 -8.23
CA GLN A 314 4.48 -23.46 -8.40
C GLN A 314 4.44 -22.62 -9.68
N ASN A 315 3.91 -23.19 -10.76
CA ASN A 315 3.76 -22.53 -12.04
C ASN A 315 2.94 -21.25 -11.87
N ARG A 316 1.75 -21.33 -11.26
CA ARG A 316 0.90 -20.15 -11.05
C ARG A 316 1.57 -19.06 -10.22
N LEU A 317 2.25 -19.42 -9.14
CA LEU A 317 2.96 -18.45 -8.30
C LEU A 317 4.13 -17.81 -9.04
N CYS A 318 4.96 -18.63 -9.69
CA CYS A 318 6.09 -18.20 -10.50
C CYS A 318 5.65 -17.29 -11.64
N MET A 319 4.59 -17.65 -12.37
CA MET A 319 4.02 -16.83 -13.44
C MET A 319 3.56 -15.46 -12.92
N LYS A 320 2.88 -15.42 -11.76
CA LYS A 320 2.47 -14.15 -11.16
C LYS A 320 3.67 -13.25 -10.89
N GLY A 321 4.75 -13.78 -10.32
CA GLY A 321 5.97 -13.01 -10.10
C GLY A 321 6.67 -12.58 -11.39
N VAL A 322 6.69 -13.44 -12.42
CA VAL A 322 7.19 -13.08 -13.76
C VAL A 322 6.39 -11.92 -14.34
N MET A 323 5.06 -12.00 -14.31
CA MET A 323 4.19 -10.98 -14.88
C MET A 323 4.34 -9.67 -14.11
N MET A 324 4.31 -9.71 -12.77
CA MET A 324 4.47 -8.53 -11.92
C MET A 324 5.77 -7.80 -12.21
N GLN A 325 6.91 -8.51 -12.21
CA GLN A 325 8.20 -7.89 -12.50
C GLN A 325 8.30 -7.37 -13.94
N TYR A 326 7.75 -8.11 -14.91
CA TYR A 326 7.79 -7.72 -16.31
C TYR A 326 6.93 -6.46 -16.57
N THR A 327 5.71 -6.42 -16.04
CA THR A 327 4.80 -5.28 -16.21
C THR A 327 5.38 -4.03 -15.54
N ASP A 328 5.91 -4.18 -14.33
CA ASP A 328 6.59 -3.11 -13.60
C ASP A 328 7.78 -2.53 -14.37
N ASN A 329 8.74 -3.37 -14.77
CA ASN A 329 9.94 -2.91 -15.51
C ASN A 329 9.59 -2.12 -16.78
N VAL A 330 8.59 -2.58 -17.54
CA VAL A 330 8.21 -1.94 -18.80
C VAL A 330 7.50 -0.62 -18.54
N LEU A 331 6.56 -0.56 -17.59
CA LEU A 331 5.81 0.66 -17.28
C LEU A 331 6.69 1.72 -16.63
N THR A 332 7.58 1.33 -15.71
CA THR A 332 8.58 2.22 -15.12
C THR A 332 9.48 2.86 -16.18
N ARG A 333 9.94 2.07 -17.16
CA ARG A 333 10.86 2.55 -18.20
C ARG A 333 10.19 3.37 -19.30
N GLN A 334 8.98 2.97 -19.72
CA GLN A 334 8.31 3.57 -20.88
C GLN A 334 7.22 4.59 -20.51
N GLY A 335 6.85 4.66 -19.23
CA GLY A 335 5.72 5.42 -18.75
C GLY A 335 4.36 4.78 -19.12
N ILE A 336 3.31 5.27 -18.46
CA ILE A 336 1.93 4.81 -18.67
C ILE A 336 1.36 5.50 -19.92
N THR A 337 1.59 4.90 -21.09
CA THR A 337 1.09 5.40 -22.37
C THR A 337 0.22 4.36 -23.06
N SER A 338 -0.67 4.81 -23.97
CA SER A 338 -1.51 3.90 -24.76
C SER A 338 -0.71 2.83 -25.49
N ASP A 339 0.47 3.20 -26.02
CA ASP A 339 1.36 2.28 -26.71
C ASP A 339 2.02 1.29 -25.75
N ALA A 340 2.51 1.74 -24.59
CA ALA A 340 3.15 0.86 -23.61
C ALA A 340 2.15 -0.17 -23.07
N VAL A 341 1.02 0.29 -22.52
CA VAL A 341 0.02 -0.54 -21.83
C VAL A 341 -0.65 -1.52 -22.81
N SER A 342 -0.94 -1.10 -24.06
CA SER A 342 -1.58 -1.99 -25.04
C SER A 342 -0.65 -3.07 -25.60
N ASN A 343 0.66 -2.83 -25.63
CA ASN A 343 1.62 -3.78 -26.21
C ASN A 343 2.25 -4.75 -25.20
N LEU A 344 2.03 -4.50 -23.89
CA LEU A 344 2.56 -5.29 -22.78
C LEU A 344 2.12 -6.75 -22.83
N CYS A 345 0.81 -6.99 -22.96
CA CYS A 345 0.21 -8.32 -22.96
C CYS A 345 -0.47 -8.60 -24.30
N ASN A 346 0.15 -9.42 -25.13
CA ASN A 346 -0.36 -9.71 -26.47
C ASN A 346 -0.87 -11.16 -26.58
N GLU A 347 -2.19 -11.31 -26.78
CA GLU A 347 -2.86 -12.61 -26.92
C GLU A 347 -2.28 -13.48 -28.04
N SER A 348 -1.70 -12.88 -29.09
CA SER A 348 -1.08 -13.66 -30.19
C SER A 348 0.27 -14.29 -29.82
N LYS A 349 0.88 -13.86 -28.71
CA LYS A 349 2.19 -14.32 -28.25
C LYS A 349 2.13 -15.13 -26.96
N LEU A 350 1.07 -14.97 -26.18
CA LEU A 350 0.86 -15.63 -24.89
C LEU A 350 -0.21 -16.71 -25.03
N ASP A 351 -0.14 -17.75 -24.21
CA ASP A 351 -1.27 -18.67 -24.11
C ASP A 351 -2.44 -17.99 -23.35
N ASN A 352 -3.61 -18.63 -23.35
CA ASN A 352 -4.81 -18.03 -22.75
C ASN A 352 -4.66 -17.74 -21.25
N VAL A 353 -3.87 -18.53 -20.50
CA VAL A 353 -3.71 -18.35 -19.05
C VAL A 353 -2.69 -17.25 -18.80
N ASP A 354 -1.56 -17.29 -19.50
CA ASP A 354 -0.53 -16.25 -19.48
C ASP A 354 -1.11 -14.89 -19.86
N PHE A 355 -1.96 -14.83 -20.89
CA PHE A 355 -2.61 -13.59 -21.31
C PHE A 355 -3.48 -12.99 -20.20
N VAL A 356 -4.30 -13.81 -19.55
CA VAL A 356 -5.17 -13.36 -18.44
C VAL A 356 -4.34 -12.86 -17.28
N GLU A 357 -3.35 -13.64 -16.81
CA GLU A 357 -2.50 -13.27 -15.69
C GLU A 357 -1.66 -12.02 -16.01
N CYS A 358 -1.15 -11.89 -17.24
CA CYS A 358 -0.46 -10.69 -17.71
C CYS A 358 -1.38 -9.45 -17.66
N SER A 359 -2.59 -9.54 -18.23
CA SER A 359 -3.53 -8.43 -18.25
C SER A 359 -3.99 -8.02 -16.85
N MET A 360 -4.18 -8.98 -15.94
CA MET A 360 -4.45 -8.70 -14.53
C MET A 360 -3.25 -8.02 -13.85
N SER A 361 -2.03 -8.47 -14.15
CA SER A 361 -0.79 -7.89 -13.62
C SER A 361 -0.58 -6.43 -14.04
N ILE A 362 -1.06 -6.02 -15.22
CA ILE A 362 -1.09 -4.59 -15.57
C ILE A 362 -1.96 -3.81 -14.58
N GLY A 363 -3.13 -4.35 -14.23
CA GLY A 363 -4.04 -3.75 -13.26
C GLY A 363 -3.44 -3.60 -11.87
N THR A 364 -2.82 -4.67 -11.36
CA THR A 364 -2.16 -4.64 -10.04
C THR A 364 -1.00 -3.64 -10.04
N THR A 365 -0.17 -3.63 -11.09
CA THR A 365 0.94 -2.66 -11.23
C THR A 365 0.41 -1.23 -11.25
N LEU A 366 -0.65 -0.96 -12.02
CA LEU A 366 -1.25 0.37 -12.10
C LEU A 366 -1.81 0.85 -10.75
N ALA A 367 -2.28 -0.05 -9.89
CA ALA A 367 -2.72 0.31 -8.54
C ALA A 367 -1.60 1.01 -7.77
N PHE A 368 -0.38 0.47 -7.81
CA PHE A 368 0.79 1.09 -7.17
C PHE A 368 1.13 2.45 -7.80
N PHE A 369 1.14 2.54 -9.14
CA PHE A 369 1.44 3.81 -9.83
C PHE A 369 0.43 4.93 -9.58
N THR A 370 -0.80 4.58 -9.23
CA THR A 370 -1.85 5.56 -8.96
C THR A 370 -2.15 5.69 -7.48
N ASN A 371 -1.23 5.26 -6.60
CA ASN A 371 -1.41 5.28 -5.14
C ASN A 371 -2.76 4.68 -4.70
N HIS A 372 -3.12 3.54 -5.29
CA HIS A 372 -4.37 2.83 -5.08
C HIS A 372 -5.64 3.64 -5.43
N ASP A 373 -5.52 4.76 -6.17
CA ASP A 373 -6.66 5.50 -6.70
C ASP A 373 -7.35 4.69 -7.81
N LEU A 374 -8.55 4.19 -7.50
CA LEU A 374 -9.34 3.38 -8.43
C LEU A 374 -9.74 4.16 -9.69
N GLU A 375 -10.01 5.46 -9.59
CA GLU A 375 -10.46 6.27 -10.72
C GLU A 375 -9.32 6.50 -11.70
N GLU A 376 -8.16 6.90 -11.19
CA GLU A 376 -6.96 7.16 -11.99
C GLU A 376 -6.40 5.86 -12.59
N GLY A 377 -6.31 4.78 -11.79
CA GLY A 377 -5.94 3.46 -12.30
C GLY A 377 -6.90 2.97 -13.39
N SER A 378 -8.21 3.24 -13.24
CA SER A 378 -9.21 2.89 -14.24
C SER A 378 -9.06 3.69 -15.54
N LYS A 379 -8.60 4.95 -15.48
CA LYS A 379 -8.27 5.72 -16.69
C LYS A 379 -7.09 5.10 -17.43
N SER A 380 -6.09 4.63 -16.69
CA SER A 380 -4.92 3.95 -17.25
C SER A 380 -5.28 2.61 -17.91
N CYS A 381 -6.09 1.76 -17.28
CA CYS A 381 -6.59 0.53 -17.91
C CYS A 381 -7.41 0.81 -19.18
N LYS A 382 -8.11 1.95 -19.26
CA LYS A 382 -8.89 2.33 -20.45
C LYS A 382 -8.04 2.65 -21.69
N LEU A 383 -6.72 2.79 -21.52
CA LEU A 383 -5.78 2.95 -22.62
C LEU A 383 -5.56 1.65 -23.40
N ILE A 384 -5.93 0.49 -22.85
CA ILE A 384 -5.85 -0.81 -23.52
C ILE A 384 -6.94 -0.89 -24.59
N GLU A 385 -6.54 -1.07 -25.85
CA GLU A 385 -7.47 -1.18 -26.99
C GLU A 385 -8.29 -2.47 -26.96
N ASP A 386 -7.69 -3.58 -26.53
CA ASP A 386 -8.39 -4.86 -26.44
C ASP A 386 -9.34 -4.90 -25.24
N GLN A 387 -10.63 -5.09 -25.51
CA GLN A 387 -11.68 -5.02 -24.49
C GLN A 387 -11.56 -6.14 -23.43
N GLN A 388 -11.05 -7.31 -23.80
CA GLN A 388 -10.92 -8.42 -22.88
C GLN A 388 -9.75 -8.18 -21.91
N SER A 389 -8.59 -7.79 -22.43
CA SER A 389 -7.43 -7.36 -21.64
C SER A 389 -7.77 -6.18 -20.73
N GLN A 390 -8.51 -5.19 -21.24
CA GLN A 390 -9.00 -4.06 -20.44
C GLN A 390 -9.85 -4.51 -19.24
N ASN A 391 -10.75 -5.48 -19.44
CA ASN A 391 -11.57 -6.01 -18.34
C ASN A 391 -10.72 -6.72 -17.28
N TYR A 392 -9.71 -7.50 -17.71
CA TYR A 392 -8.79 -8.16 -16.78
C TYR A 392 -7.88 -7.16 -16.05
N CYS A 393 -7.42 -6.10 -16.71
CA CYS A 393 -6.71 -4.98 -16.07
C CYS A 393 -7.57 -4.36 -14.96
N LEU A 394 -8.83 -4.03 -15.27
CA LEU A 394 -9.73 -3.47 -14.27
C LEU A 394 -10.04 -4.44 -13.12
N GLU A 395 -10.04 -5.74 -13.37
CA GLU A 395 -10.20 -6.75 -12.33
C GLU A 395 -8.96 -6.84 -11.43
N GLY A 396 -7.76 -6.91 -12.01
CA GLY A 396 -6.49 -6.90 -11.27
C GLY A 396 -6.34 -5.65 -10.40
N LEU A 397 -6.66 -4.48 -10.96
CA LEU A 397 -6.67 -3.20 -10.24
C LEU A 397 -7.58 -3.24 -9.00
N ARG A 398 -8.81 -3.75 -9.16
CA ARG A 398 -9.77 -3.83 -8.05
C ARG A 398 -9.33 -4.81 -6.97
N LEU A 399 -8.77 -5.96 -7.36
CA LEU A 399 -8.29 -6.95 -6.40
C LEU A 399 -7.13 -6.39 -5.57
N GLU A 400 -6.19 -5.69 -6.21
CA GLU A 400 -5.07 -5.07 -5.50
C GLU A 400 -5.55 -3.99 -4.52
N ILE A 401 -6.43 -3.09 -4.97
CA ILE A 401 -7.00 -2.05 -4.09
C ILE A 401 -7.79 -2.67 -2.94
N GLN A 402 -8.60 -3.70 -3.20
CA GLN A 402 -9.35 -4.39 -2.15
C GLN A 402 -8.43 -5.08 -1.12
N ASP A 403 -7.31 -5.67 -1.58
CA ASP A 403 -6.32 -6.26 -0.69
C ASP A 403 -5.52 -5.18 0.08
N SER A 404 -5.33 -4.00 -0.49
CA SER A 404 -4.73 -2.83 0.18
C SER A 404 -5.61 -2.29 1.33
N GLU A 405 -6.94 -2.24 1.16
CA GLU A 405 -7.90 -1.83 2.22
C GLU A 405 -7.92 -2.81 3.41
N LYS A 406 -7.40 -4.02 3.23
CA LYS A 406 -7.31 -5.04 4.30
C LYS A 406 -6.12 -4.81 5.24
N TYR A 407 -5.28 -3.81 4.96
CA TYR A 407 -4.20 -3.38 5.85
C TYR A 407 -4.62 -2.34 6.89
N GLU A 408 -5.87 -1.84 6.88
CA GLU A 408 -6.45 -1.33 8.13
C GLU A 408 -6.48 -2.48 9.13
N ILE A 409 -5.65 -2.36 10.18
CA ILE A 409 -5.52 -3.33 11.27
C ILE A 409 -6.85 -3.42 12.02
N LYS A 410 -7.81 -4.15 11.46
CA LYS A 410 -8.70 -4.92 12.29
C LYS A 410 -7.85 -6.06 12.83
N PRO A 411 -7.78 -6.24 14.16
CA PRO A 411 -7.12 -7.42 14.71
C PRO A 411 -7.69 -8.62 13.96
N LEU A 412 -6.80 -9.48 13.48
CA LEU A 412 -7.18 -10.74 12.85
C LEU A 412 -7.98 -11.54 13.87
N THR A 413 -9.28 -11.27 13.96
CA THR A 413 -10.22 -12.18 14.57
C THR A 413 -10.03 -13.47 13.79
N GLU A 414 -9.73 -14.53 14.53
CA GLU A 414 -9.03 -15.74 14.15
C GLU A 414 -9.70 -16.62 13.05
N ASP A 415 -10.58 -16.09 12.20
CA ASP A 415 -11.51 -16.94 11.44
C ASP A 415 -11.89 -16.48 10.01
N ILE A 416 -11.19 -15.53 9.38
CA ILE A 416 -11.50 -15.14 7.97
C ILE A 416 -10.27 -15.03 7.07
N ARG A 417 -9.50 -16.12 6.94
CA ARG A 417 -8.67 -16.32 5.75
C ARG A 417 -8.92 -17.71 5.20
N GLU A 418 -9.25 -17.78 3.91
CA GLU A 418 -9.13 -19.02 3.13
C GLU A 418 -7.65 -19.43 3.16
N LYS A 419 -7.33 -20.55 3.83
CA LYS A 419 -5.95 -21.02 3.92
C LYS A 419 -5.69 -22.00 2.77
N PHE A 420 -4.76 -21.63 1.90
CA PHE A 420 -4.15 -22.54 0.93
C PHE A 420 -3.23 -23.51 1.69
N GLN A 421 -3.51 -24.81 1.59
CA GLN A 421 -2.85 -25.85 2.37
C GLN A 421 -2.36 -26.99 1.46
N PRO A 422 -1.35 -26.72 0.60
CA PRO A 422 -0.85 -27.67 -0.37
C PRO A 422 -0.28 -28.93 0.29
N GLN A 423 -0.63 -30.09 -0.26
CA GLN A 423 -0.21 -31.40 0.23
C GLN A 423 0.65 -32.10 -0.81
N PHE A 424 1.92 -32.29 -0.48
CA PHE A 424 2.92 -32.85 -1.39
C PHE A 424 2.83 -34.37 -1.41
N ILE A 425 2.91 -34.95 -2.61
CA ILE A 425 2.87 -36.40 -2.77
C ILE A 425 4.30 -36.95 -2.73
N GLU A 426 4.59 -37.69 -1.66
CA GLU A 426 5.91 -38.31 -1.42
C GLU A 426 6.39 -39.11 -2.65
N GLY A 427 7.62 -38.84 -3.08
CA GLY A 427 8.24 -39.50 -4.24
C GLY A 427 7.82 -38.92 -5.60
N THR A 428 7.10 -37.80 -5.65
CA THR A 428 6.72 -37.10 -6.88
C THR A 428 6.91 -35.58 -6.75
N SER A 429 6.87 -34.85 -7.87
CA SER A 429 6.81 -33.38 -7.88
C SER A 429 5.37 -32.83 -7.86
N LYS A 430 4.39 -33.68 -7.55
CA LYS A 430 2.97 -33.34 -7.66
C LYS A 430 2.41 -32.89 -6.30
N ILE A 431 1.45 -31.97 -6.37
CA ILE A 431 0.83 -31.33 -5.22
C ILE A 431 -0.69 -31.52 -5.33
N ILE A 432 -1.33 -31.83 -4.22
CA ILE A 432 -2.78 -31.74 -4.04
C ILE A 432 -3.05 -30.44 -3.30
N ASP A 433 -3.66 -29.47 -3.99
CA ASP A 433 -4.00 -28.19 -3.38
C ASP A 433 -5.31 -28.34 -2.60
N ILE A 434 -5.33 -27.86 -1.35
CA ILE A 434 -6.51 -27.86 -0.49
C ILE A 434 -6.74 -26.43 -0.02
N GLN A 435 -7.88 -25.87 -0.43
CA GLN A 435 -8.33 -24.55 -0.03
C GLN A 435 -9.45 -24.73 0.98
N SER A 436 -9.19 -24.32 2.21
CA SER A 436 -10.15 -24.39 3.31
C SER A 436 -9.75 -23.45 4.44
N PRO A 437 -10.71 -22.80 5.12
CA PRO A 437 -10.46 -22.18 6.41
C PRO A 437 -10.09 -23.20 7.51
N ALA A 438 -10.47 -24.48 7.36
CA ALA A 438 -10.11 -25.53 8.31
C ALA A 438 -8.65 -25.95 8.15
N VAL A 439 -7.92 -26.14 9.25
CA VAL A 439 -6.56 -26.65 9.25
C VAL A 439 -6.54 -28.13 8.87
N ILE A 440 -5.71 -28.46 7.89
CA ILE A 440 -5.46 -29.80 7.39
C ILE A 440 -4.28 -30.42 8.14
N SER A 441 -4.46 -31.63 8.65
CA SER A 441 -3.41 -32.40 9.34
C SER A 441 -3.43 -33.87 8.91
N ASP A 442 -2.38 -34.62 9.25
CA ASP A 442 -2.27 -36.07 8.99
C ASP A 442 -2.51 -36.48 7.52
N PHE A 443 -2.11 -35.64 6.58
CA PHE A 443 -2.32 -35.92 5.17
C PHE A 443 -1.52 -37.14 4.72
N GLN A 444 -2.20 -38.05 4.02
CA GLN A 444 -1.61 -39.22 3.41
C GLN A 444 -2.19 -39.44 2.01
N PHE A 445 -1.29 -39.71 1.06
CA PHE A 445 -1.65 -40.26 -0.23
C PHE A 445 -1.07 -41.66 -0.37
N ILE A 446 -1.89 -42.64 -0.72
CA ILE A 446 -1.47 -44.02 -0.97
C ILE A 446 -1.60 -44.33 -2.46
N PRO A 447 -0.52 -44.20 -3.25
CA PRO A 447 -0.57 -44.34 -4.71
C PRO A 447 -1.07 -45.70 -5.20
N LYS A 448 -0.78 -46.77 -4.44
CA LYS A 448 -1.17 -48.15 -4.81
C LYS A 448 -2.69 -48.35 -4.93
N VAL A 449 -3.47 -47.54 -4.22
CA VAL A 449 -4.92 -47.66 -4.14
C VAL A 449 -5.63 -46.33 -4.42
N ASN A 450 -4.89 -45.31 -4.89
CA ASN A 450 -5.38 -43.95 -5.14
C ASN A 450 -6.25 -43.39 -4.00
N MET A 451 -5.81 -43.61 -2.76
CA MET A 451 -6.53 -43.15 -1.56
C MET A 451 -5.86 -41.91 -1.00
N ILE A 452 -6.67 -40.91 -0.68
CA ILE A 452 -6.26 -39.71 0.05
C ILE A 452 -6.95 -39.72 1.41
N SER A 453 -6.22 -39.41 2.48
CA SER A 453 -6.81 -39.19 3.81
C SER A 453 -6.14 -38.02 4.52
N PHE A 454 -6.91 -37.26 5.29
CA PHE A 454 -6.41 -36.16 6.12
C PHE A 454 -7.45 -35.81 7.19
N SER A 455 -7.03 -35.10 8.23
CA SER A 455 -7.89 -34.60 9.30
C SER A 455 -8.18 -33.12 9.09
N ILE A 456 -9.42 -32.70 9.36
CA ILE A 456 -9.83 -31.29 9.44
C ILE A 456 -10.18 -30.93 10.89
N ASP A 457 -9.77 -29.76 11.35
CA ASP A 457 -9.99 -29.30 12.73
C ASP A 457 -11.40 -28.74 12.99
N ARG A 458 -12.09 -28.25 11.95
CA ARG A 458 -13.43 -27.64 12.04
C ARG A 458 -14.28 -27.88 10.79
N PRO A 459 -15.62 -27.81 10.88
CA PRO A 459 -16.52 -28.11 9.77
C PRO A 459 -16.65 -26.93 8.78
N GLN A 460 -15.57 -26.60 8.07
CA GLN A 460 -15.55 -25.56 7.03
C GLN A 460 -15.49 -26.16 5.63
N TYR A 461 -15.86 -25.37 4.62
CA TYR A 461 -15.81 -25.84 3.24
C TYR A 461 -14.39 -26.26 2.85
N VAL A 462 -14.29 -27.29 2.00
CA VAL A 462 -13.02 -27.77 1.47
C VAL A 462 -13.14 -27.83 -0.05
N VAL A 463 -12.20 -27.20 -0.74
CA VAL A 463 -12.00 -27.33 -2.18
C VAL A 463 -10.62 -27.95 -2.40
N MET A 464 -10.56 -29.02 -3.17
CA MET A 464 -9.33 -29.72 -3.50
C MET A 464 -9.09 -29.72 -4.99
N TYR A 465 -7.87 -29.42 -5.41
CA TYR A 465 -7.40 -29.59 -6.79
C TYR A 465 -6.38 -30.73 -6.81
N ILE A 466 -6.71 -31.79 -7.56
CA ILE A 466 -5.98 -33.05 -7.58
C ILE A 466 -5.59 -33.33 -9.03
N PRO A 467 -4.31 -33.63 -9.33
CA PRO A 467 -3.93 -34.09 -10.66
C PRO A 467 -4.80 -35.27 -11.13
N SER A 468 -5.37 -35.19 -12.33
CA SER A 468 -6.37 -36.15 -12.83
C SER A 468 -5.86 -37.59 -12.85
N GLU A 469 -4.55 -37.80 -12.95
CA GLU A 469 -3.92 -39.13 -12.86
C GLU A 469 -4.13 -39.85 -11.52
N PHE A 470 -4.40 -39.09 -10.43
CA PHE A 470 -4.70 -39.63 -9.11
C PHE A 470 -6.20 -39.78 -8.83
N VAL A 471 -7.06 -39.28 -9.73
CA VAL A 471 -8.51 -39.32 -9.59
C VAL A 471 -9.11 -40.34 -10.55
N THR A 472 -9.91 -41.27 -10.03
CA THR A 472 -10.69 -42.18 -10.88
C THR A 472 -12.06 -41.59 -11.18
N SER A 473 -12.76 -42.09 -12.21
CA SER A 473 -14.07 -41.57 -12.63
C SER A 473 -15.18 -41.70 -11.58
N LYS A 474 -14.92 -42.37 -10.45
CA LYS A 474 -15.85 -42.50 -9.32
C LYS A 474 -15.05 -42.47 -8.01
N MET A 475 -14.91 -41.31 -7.40
CA MET A 475 -14.37 -41.18 -6.03
C MET A 475 -15.50 -41.05 -5.02
N VAL A 476 -15.30 -41.61 -3.82
CA VAL A 476 -16.16 -41.40 -2.65
C VAL A 476 -15.41 -40.54 -1.66
N VAL A 477 -16.03 -39.44 -1.25
CA VAL A 477 -15.55 -38.60 -0.15
C VAL A 477 -16.37 -38.93 1.09
N THR A 478 -15.70 -39.19 2.20
CA THR A 478 -16.34 -39.34 3.52
C THR A 478 -15.62 -38.51 4.56
N VAL A 479 -16.36 -38.00 5.54
CA VAL A 479 -15.86 -37.33 6.74
C VAL A 479 -16.39 -38.09 7.94
N ASN A 480 -15.50 -38.66 8.75
CA ASN A 480 -15.84 -39.63 9.81
C ASN A 480 -16.73 -40.78 9.31
N GLY A 481 -16.52 -41.23 8.08
CA GLY A 481 -17.28 -42.31 7.45
C GLY A 481 -18.68 -41.91 6.94
N GLN A 482 -19.05 -40.63 6.99
CA GLN A 482 -20.30 -40.11 6.43
C GLN A 482 -20.04 -39.28 5.18
N ILE A 483 -20.95 -39.33 4.20
CA ILE A 483 -20.83 -38.51 2.99
C ILE A 483 -21.19 -37.05 3.35
N PRO A 484 -20.29 -36.07 3.12
CA PRO A 484 -20.54 -34.66 3.43
C PRO A 484 -21.65 -34.06 2.56
N ARG A 485 -22.23 -32.94 3.01
CA ARG A 485 -23.22 -32.20 2.20
C ARG A 485 -22.50 -31.43 1.09
N ASP A 486 -23.24 -31.10 0.04
CA ASP A 486 -22.77 -30.28 -1.08
C ASP A 486 -21.47 -30.78 -1.73
N LEU A 487 -21.32 -32.12 -1.79
CA LEU A 487 -20.24 -32.77 -2.49
C LEU A 487 -20.42 -32.58 -4.01
N SER A 488 -19.42 -31.97 -4.64
CA SER A 488 -19.32 -31.83 -6.09
C SER A 488 -17.92 -32.22 -6.56
N ALA A 489 -17.84 -32.88 -7.71
CA ALA A 489 -16.58 -33.23 -8.34
C ALA A 489 -16.64 -32.87 -9.82
N LYS A 490 -15.57 -32.29 -10.34
CA LYS A 490 -15.42 -31.94 -11.76
C LYS A 490 -14.04 -32.38 -12.24
N ASN A 491 -13.99 -32.97 -13.43
CA ASN A 491 -12.72 -33.28 -14.10
C ASN A 491 -12.43 -32.19 -15.15
N ASN A 492 -11.16 -32.08 -15.52
CA ASN A 492 -10.66 -31.18 -16.55
C ASN A 492 -11.09 -29.72 -16.30
N VAL A 493 -10.97 -29.31 -15.05
CA VAL A 493 -11.23 -27.95 -14.61
C VAL A 493 -10.04 -27.07 -14.97
N LEU A 494 -10.31 -25.78 -15.21
CA LEU A 494 -9.30 -24.78 -15.57
C LEU A 494 -8.57 -25.06 -16.91
N GLY A 495 -9.12 -25.94 -17.75
CA GLY A 495 -8.52 -26.26 -19.07
C GLY A 495 -7.36 -27.26 -19.03
N GLU A 496 -7.06 -27.84 -17.86
CA GLU A 496 -5.94 -28.76 -17.64
C GLU A 496 -6.38 -30.15 -17.16
N ASP A 497 -5.45 -31.12 -17.12
CA ASP A 497 -5.67 -32.47 -16.55
C ASP A 497 -5.68 -32.45 -15.00
N ILE A 498 -6.58 -31.65 -14.43
CA ILE A 498 -6.81 -31.52 -12.99
C ILE A 498 -8.29 -31.80 -12.68
N ALA A 499 -8.53 -32.50 -11.58
CA ALA A 499 -9.85 -32.73 -11.00
C ALA A 499 -10.05 -31.86 -9.76
N MET A 500 -11.23 -31.24 -9.65
CA MET A 500 -11.66 -30.50 -8.46
C MET A 500 -12.66 -31.35 -7.68
N ILE A 501 -12.45 -31.44 -6.37
CA ILE A 501 -13.42 -31.99 -5.41
C ILE A 501 -13.76 -30.89 -4.41
N ARG A 502 -15.05 -30.58 -4.26
CA ARG A 502 -15.55 -29.61 -3.27
C ARG A 502 -16.59 -30.26 -2.38
N PHE A 503 -16.51 -30.02 -1.07
CA PHE A 503 -17.51 -30.50 -0.11
C PHE A 503 -17.60 -29.60 1.13
N VAL A 504 -18.72 -29.71 1.85
CA VAL A 504 -18.92 -29.06 3.15
C VAL A 504 -19.17 -30.14 4.22
N PRO A 505 -18.22 -30.38 5.13
CA PRO A 505 -18.35 -31.32 6.24
C PRO A 505 -19.36 -30.83 7.29
N ASN A 506 -20.08 -31.76 7.94
CA ASN A 506 -20.95 -31.43 9.07
C ASN A 506 -20.17 -31.26 10.38
N ASP A 507 -19.06 -31.99 10.52
CA ASP A 507 -18.24 -32.08 11.72
C ASP A 507 -16.75 -32.07 11.33
N ALA A 508 -15.89 -31.69 12.28
CA ALA A 508 -14.45 -31.91 12.17
C ALA A 508 -14.11 -33.41 12.16
N GLY A 509 -12.94 -33.77 11.64
CA GLY A 509 -12.42 -35.14 11.75
C GLY A 509 -11.80 -35.69 10.47
N LEU A 510 -11.76 -37.01 10.36
CA LEU A 510 -11.03 -37.72 9.31
C LEU A 510 -11.79 -37.67 7.99
N VAL A 511 -11.19 -37.03 6.99
CA VAL A 511 -11.58 -37.10 5.59
C VAL A 511 -10.90 -38.30 4.94
N MET A 512 -11.67 -39.10 4.21
CA MET A 512 -11.15 -40.14 3.32
C MET A 512 -11.76 -39.98 1.93
N ILE A 513 -10.89 -40.02 0.92
CA ILE A 513 -11.24 -40.02 -0.49
C ILE A 513 -10.71 -41.32 -1.09
N THR A 514 -11.64 -42.17 -1.51
CA THR A 514 -11.33 -43.51 -2.00
C THR A 514 -11.96 -43.75 -3.38
N PRO A 515 -11.30 -44.49 -4.29
CA PRO A 515 -11.95 -44.95 -5.51
C PRO A 515 -13.14 -45.85 -5.17
N LEU A 516 -14.26 -45.64 -5.86
CA LEU A 516 -15.42 -46.51 -5.82
C LEU A 516 -15.09 -47.74 -6.68
N SER A 517 -14.88 -48.88 -6.03
CA SER A 517 -14.63 -50.18 -6.67
C SER A 517 -15.79 -50.65 -7.55
#